data_AF-C0GCP4-F1
#
_entry.id   AF-C0GCP4-F1
#
_cell.length_a   1.000
_cell.length_b   1.000
_cell.length_c   1.000
_cell.angle_alpha   90.00
_cell.angle_beta   90.00
_cell.angle_gamma   90.00
#
_symmetry.space_group_name_H-M   'P 1'
#
loop_
_entity.id
_entity.type
_entity.pdbx_description
1 polymer ?
#
loop_
_entity_poly.entity_id
_entity_poly.type
_entity_poly.pdbx_seq_one_letter_code
_entity_poly.pdbx_strand_id
1 'polypeptide(L)' 'MAKEELAEIKERIQDLKKRMPKHSVKPAMLQELEELEERLAELERD' A
#
# COMPACT_ATOMS: atom_id res chain seq x y z
N MET A 1 -1.65 -18.29 -2.82
CA MET A 1 -2.67 -17.28 -3.17
C MET A 1 -2.72 -16.17 -2.12
N ALA A 2 -3.48 -16.27 -1.02
CA ALA A 2 -3.61 -15.15 -0.06
C ALA A 2 -2.28 -14.65 0.53
N LYS A 3 -1.33 -15.55 0.84
CA LYS A 3 0.01 -15.18 1.33
C LYS A 3 0.89 -14.47 0.29
N GLU A 4 0.71 -14.79 -1.00
CA GLU A 4 1.47 -14.16 -2.09
C GLU A 4 0.90 -12.76 -2.37
N GLU A 5 -0.42 -12.62 -2.42
CA GLU A 5 -1.11 -11.32 -2.56
C GLU A 5 -0.77 -10.38 -1.39
N LEU A 6 -0.77 -10.90 -0.17
CA LEU A 6 -0.39 -10.13 1.03
C LEU A 6 1.07 -9.68 0.99
N ALA A 7 1.99 -10.50 0.49
CA ALA A 7 3.40 -10.11 0.33
C ALA A 7 3.56 -9.02 -0.75
N GLU A 8 2.88 -9.17 -1.88
CA GLU A 8 2.91 -8.20 -2.98
C GLU A 8 2.37 -6.83 -2.55
N ILE A 9 1.24 -6.80 -1.82
CA ILE A 9 0.66 -5.55 -1.34
C ILE A 9 1.59 -4.86 -0.33
N LYS A 10 2.22 -5.61 0.58
CA LYS A 10 3.22 -5.05 1.51
C LYS A 10 4.41 -4.45 0.78
N GLU A 11 4.90 -5.10 -0.27
CA GLU A 11 5.99 -4.59 -1.11
C GLU A 11 5.59 -3.29 -1.82
N ARG A 12 4.40 -3.26 -2.44
CA ARG A 12 3.87 -2.07 -3.11
C ARG A 12 3.70 -0.89 -2.16
N ILE A 13 3.20 -1.12 -0.94
CA ILE A 13 3.10 -0.10 0.11
C ILE A 13 4.48 0.47 0.45
N GLN A 14 5.47 -0.40 0.67
CA GLN A 14 6.82 0.06 1.00
C GLN A 14 7.43 0.89 -0.12
N ASP A 15 7.30 0.45 -1.36
CA ASP A 15 7.87 1.14 -2.50
C ASP A 15 7.17 2.47 -2.79
N LEU A 16 5.85 2.53 -2.60
CA LEU A 16 5.10 3.77 -2.68
C LEU A 16 5.57 4.75 -1.60
N LYS A 17 5.71 4.31 -0.34
CA LYS A 17 6.23 5.12 0.78
C LYS A 17 7.66 5.61 0.53
N LYS A 18 8.55 4.79 -0.04
CA LYS A 18 9.92 5.20 -0.41
C LYS A 18 9.93 6.30 -1.48
N ARG A 19 8.98 6.25 -2.41
CA ARG A 19 8.86 7.19 -3.53
C ARG A 19 8.12 8.48 -3.16
N MET A 20 7.45 8.53 -2.01
CA MET A 20 6.71 9.72 -1.58
C MET A 20 7.64 10.90 -1.28
N PRO A 21 7.40 12.07 -1.91
CA PRO A 21 8.18 13.26 -1.62
C PRO A 21 7.77 13.88 -0.27
N LYS A 22 8.74 14.18 0.59
CA LYS A 22 8.53 14.62 1.99
C LYS A 22 7.65 15.86 2.20
N HIS A 23 7.59 16.75 1.21
CA HIS A 23 6.92 18.05 1.33
C HIS A 23 5.82 18.28 0.30
N SER A 24 5.62 17.33 -0.61
CA SER A 24 4.74 17.51 -1.77
C SER A 24 4.09 16.20 -2.19
N VAL A 25 3.68 15.39 -1.21
CA VAL A 25 3.00 14.12 -1.49
C VAL A 25 1.77 14.42 -2.34
N LYS A 26 1.69 13.74 -3.48
CA LYS A 26 0.56 13.93 -4.41
C LYS A 26 -0.67 13.27 -3.80
N PRO A 27 -1.86 13.88 -3.87
CA PRO A 27 -3.10 13.27 -3.39
C PRO A 27 -3.33 11.86 -3.95
N ALA A 28 -3.04 11.65 -5.24
CA ALA A 28 -3.13 10.33 -5.85
C ALA A 28 -2.24 9.26 -5.20
N MET A 29 -1.05 9.63 -4.69
CA MET A 29 -0.19 8.68 -3.98
C MET A 29 -0.71 8.37 -2.57
N LEU A 30 -1.41 9.31 -1.92
CA LEU A 30 -2.06 9.05 -0.64
C LEU A 30 -3.27 8.13 -0.83
N GLN A 31 -4.05 8.39 -1.87
CA GLN A 31 -5.22 7.59 -2.21
C GLN A 31 -4.82 6.16 -2.59
N GLU A 32 -3.77 5.98 -3.41
CA GLU A 32 -3.21 4.66 -3.71
C GLU A 32 -2.69 3.96 -2.45
N LEU A 33 -2.10 4.71 -1.50
CA LEU A 33 -1.62 4.13 -0.26
C LEU A 33 -2.79 3.66 0.62
N GLU A 34 -3.85 4.47 0.78
CA GLU A 34 -5.05 4.09 1.53
C GLU A 34 -5.71 2.84 0.96
N GLU A 35 -5.86 2.76 -0.37
CA GLU A 35 -6.42 1.58 -1.05
C GLU A 35 -5.60 0.31 -0.79
N LEU A 36 -4.27 0.41 -0.86
CA LEU A 36 -3.39 -0.72 -0.59
C LEU A 36 -3.42 -1.13 0.90
N GLU A 37 -3.47 -0.16 1.82
CA GLU A 37 -3.54 -0.41 3.26
C GLU A 37 -4.90 -1.02 3.67
N GLU A 38 -6.00 -0.57 3.06
CA GLU A 38 -7.33 -1.15 3.27
C GLU A 38 -7.39 -2.59 2.75
N ARG A 39 -6.89 -2.83 1.53
CA ARG A 39 -6.82 -4.18 0.95
C ARG A 39 -5.95 -5.12 1.77
N LEU A 40 -4.84 -4.63 2.30
CA LEU A 40 -3.99 -5.40 3.22
C LEU A 40 -4.77 -5.79 4.48
N ALA A 41 -5.52 -4.85 5.06
CA ALA A 41 -6.31 -5.11 6.27
C ALA A 41 -7.44 -6.11 6.03
N GLU A 42 -8.05 -6.13 4.83
CA GLU A 42 -9.01 -7.18 4.44
C GLU A 42 -8.35 -8.56 4.41
N LEU A 43 -7.21 -8.67 3.73
CA LEU A 43 -6.48 -9.95 3.60
C LEU A 43 -5.89 -10.47 4.91
N GLU A 44 -5.63 -9.60 5.88
CA GLU A 44 -5.17 -9.99 7.23
C GLU A 44 -6.31 -10.43 8.15
N ARG A 45 -7.57 -10.13 7.80
CA ARG A 45 -8.77 -10.51 8.56
C ARG A 45 -9.33 -11.87 8.14
N ASP A 46 -9.08 -12.29 6.90
CA ASP A 46 -9.45 -13.60 6.33
C ASP A 46 -8.43 -14.71 6.69
#